data_AF-A0A2H1GFC8-F1
#
_entry.id   AF-A0A2H1GFC8-F1
#
_cell.length_a   1.000
_cell.length_b   1.000
_cell.length_c   1.000
_cell.angle_alpha   90.00
_cell.angle_beta   90.00
_cell.angle_gamma   90.00
#
_symmetry.space_group_name_H-M   'P 1'
#
loop_
_entity.id
_entity.type
_entity.pdbx_description
1 polymer ?
#
loop_
_entity_poly.entity_id
_entity_poly.type
_entity_poly.pdbx_seq_one_letter_code
_entity_poly.pdbx_strand_id
1 'polypeptide(L)'
;MHALSIFTLAAFALGASALGIEQREETHLETRALPPCAQCPNNDGWWLSQFRPGNPGPPEDQAAMYDPGWLPRAAFTTGYVCYALGPGVSFSSGGLRPPYGHWQRRDDTQVMCWHYWQSTLQFVGAGMTVNSYPAHCTVWILTKGSTARVRVEGVNGAQPQYLPEGNKVEGCYGSYQNTDVGLISIWRG
;
A
#
# COMPACT_ATOMS: atom_id res chain seq x y z
N MET A 1 61.61 10.26 -49.22
CA MET A 1 62.31 9.69 -48.05
C MET A 1 61.65 10.30 -46.81
N HIS A 2 60.59 9.65 -46.35
CA HIS A 2 60.52 8.93 -45.06
C HIS A 2 60.41 9.87 -43.86
N ALA A 3 59.19 9.91 -43.34
CA ALA A 3 58.78 10.58 -42.13
C ALA A 3 59.51 10.00 -40.91
N LEU A 4 59.97 10.89 -40.02
CA LEU A 4 60.49 10.53 -38.72
C LEU A 4 59.41 10.77 -37.65
N SER A 5 59.10 9.71 -36.92
CA SER A 5 58.25 9.70 -35.73
C SER A 5 58.89 10.47 -34.57
N ILE A 6 58.10 11.22 -33.80
CA ILE A 6 58.40 11.55 -32.40
C ILE A 6 57.13 11.36 -31.56
N PHE A 7 57.23 10.44 -30.60
CA PHE A 7 56.32 10.26 -29.47
C PHE A 7 56.61 11.31 -28.40
N THR A 8 55.61 11.96 -27.81
CA THR A 8 55.68 12.44 -26.43
C THR A 8 54.29 12.46 -25.77
N LEU A 9 54.25 12.02 -24.52
CA LEU A 9 53.10 11.71 -23.68
C LEU A 9 52.33 12.93 -23.13
N ALA A 10 51.01 12.72 -23.00
CA ALA A 10 50.08 13.07 -21.91
C ALA A 10 50.10 14.45 -21.22
N ALA A 11 48.93 15.11 -21.23
CA ALA A 11 48.41 15.82 -20.08
C ALA A 11 46.88 15.68 -20.00
N PHE A 12 46.39 15.36 -18.80
CA PHE A 12 45.00 15.21 -18.42
C PHE A 12 44.21 16.52 -18.57
N ALA A 13 42.97 16.42 -19.06
CA ALA A 13 41.92 17.40 -18.75
C ALA A 13 40.63 16.65 -18.44
N LEU A 14 40.28 16.65 -17.15
CA LEU A 14 39.04 16.15 -16.58
C LEU A 14 37.87 16.96 -17.13
N GLY A 15 37.22 16.45 -18.17
CA GLY A 15 35.91 16.91 -18.62
C GLY A 15 34.81 16.23 -17.80
N ALA A 16 34.70 16.59 -16.52
CA ALA A 16 33.49 16.33 -15.76
C ALA A 16 32.39 17.22 -16.34
N SER A 17 31.48 16.63 -17.12
CA SER A 17 30.25 17.31 -17.51
C SER A 17 29.13 16.29 -17.41
N ALA A 18 28.59 16.28 -16.20
CA ALA A 18 27.23 15.91 -15.87
C ALA A 18 26.73 14.65 -16.58
N LEU A 19 27.06 13.52 -15.95
CA LEU A 19 26.14 12.41 -15.80
C LEU A 19 24.74 12.96 -15.50
N GLY A 20 23.96 13.21 -16.55
CA GLY A 20 22.50 13.25 -16.52
C GLY A 20 21.96 11.84 -16.30
N ILE A 21 22.57 11.10 -15.37
CA ILE A 21 21.85 10.10 -14.62
C ILE A 21 21.02 10.97 -13.68
N GLU A 22 19.83 11.40 -14.15
CA GLU A 22 18.75 11.50 -13.20
C GLU A 22 18.85 10.21 -12.40
N GLN A 23 19.16 10.33 -11.12
CA GLN A 23 18.74 9.32 -10.16
C GLN A 23 17.23 9.29 -10.31
N ARG A 24 16.78 8.53 -11.31
CA ARG A 24 15.51 7.86 -11.31
C ARG A 24 15.62 7.11 -10.00
N GLU A 25 15.01 7.68 -8.97
CA GLU A 25 14.74 7.02 -7.72
C GLU A 25 13.84 5.86 -8.15
N GLU A 26 14.47 4.81 -8.70
CA GLU A 26 13.95 3.47 -8.80
C GLU A 26 13.76 3.07 -7.35
N THR A 27 12.69 3.63 -6.78
CA THR A 27 11.99 3.05 -5.67
C THR A 27 11.37 1.81 -6.26
N HIS A 28 12.24 0.82 -6.46
CA HIS A 28 12.04 -0.51 -5.95
C HIS A 28 11.19 -0.41 -4.67
N LEU A 29 9.88 -0.34 -4.90
CA LEU A 29 8.85 -0.77 -3.97
C LEU A 29 9.00 -2.29 -3.85
N GLU A 30 10.21 -2.75 -3.49
CA GLU A 30 10.45 -4.15 -3.22
C GLU A 30 9.40 -4.52 -2.21
N THR A 31 8.70 -5.60 -2.50
CA THR A 31 8.03 -6.49 -1.55
C THR A 31 8.83 -6.49 -0.25
N ARG A 32 8.53 -5.54 0.65
CA ARG A 32 9.27 -5.42 1.89
C ARG A 32 8.95 -6.68 2.68
N ALA A 33 10.00 -7.39 3.09
CA ALA A 33 9.85 -8.52 3.98
C ALA A 33 9.24 -8.05 5.31
N LEU A 34 9.63 -6.87 5.79
CA LEU A 34 9.11 -6.24 7.01
C LEU A 34 9.00 -4.71 6.84
N PRO A 35 7.87 -4.08 7.24
CA PRO A 35 7.73 -2.63 7.27
C PRO A 35 8.54 -2.04 8.45
N PRO A 36 8.81 -0.73 8.49
CA PRO A 36 9.53 -0.07 9.59
C PRO A 36 8.65 0.08 10.86
N CYS A 37 7.67 -0.80 11.02
CA CYS A 37 6.69 -0.77 12.10
C CYS A 37 7.12 -1.68 13.25
N ALA A 38 6.46 -1.52 14.40
CA ALA A 38 6.64 -2.44 15.52
C ALA A 38 6.31 -3.88 15.10
N GLN A 39 7.17 -4.81 15.49
CA GLN A 39 6.99 -6.23 15.18
C GLN A 39 5.86 -6.85 16.01
N CYS A 40 5.33 -7.98 15.54
CA CYS A 40 4.44 -8.83 16.33
C CYS A 40 5.08 -9.19 17.70
N PRO A 41 4.31 -9.17 18.80
CA PRO A 41 4.76 -9.76 20.04
C PRO A 41 5.04 -11.25 19.85
N ASN A 42 6.10 -11.73 20.49
CA ASN A 42 6.56 -13.12 20.49
C ASN A 42 7.20 -13.61 19.18
N ASN A 43 6.60 -13.37 17.99
CA ASN A 43 7.11 -13.50 16.61
C ASN A 43 5.95 -13.83 15.63
N ASP A 44 6.23 -13.82 14.32
CA ASP A 44 5.25 -14.11 13.27
C ASP A 44 4.64 -15.52 13.36
N GLY A 45 5.46 -16.54 13.58
CA GLY A 45 5.02 -17.94 13.63
C GLY A 45 4.07 -18.19 14.80
N TRP A 46 4.37 -17.62 15.96
CA TRP A 46 3.49 -17.65 17.11
C TRP A 46 2.18 -16.93 16.81
N TRP A 47 2.23 -15.72 16.24
CA TRP A 47 1.00 -14.97 15.95
C TRP A 47 0.12 -15.67 14.90
N LEU A 48 0.71 -16.19 13.82
CA LEU A 48 0.00 -17.03 12.84
C LEU A 48 -0.64 -18.26 13.49
N SER A 49 0.02 -18.87 14.49
CA SER A 49 -0.55 -20.01 15.22
C SER A 49 -1.78 -19.64 16.05
N GLN A 50 -1.91 -18.39 16.49
CA GLN A 50 -3.02 -17.89 17.31
C GLN A 50 -4.09 -17.17 16.49
N PHE A 51 -3.74 -16.67 15.30
CA PHE A 51 -4.66 -15.92 14.45
C PHE A 51 -5.84 -16.79 14.01
N ARG A 52 -7.04 -16.32 14.30
CA ARG A 52 -8.31 -16.95 13.91
C ARG A 52 -9.16 -15.90 13.22
N PRO A 53 -9.15 -15.82 11.87
CA PRO A 53 -10.03 -14.88 11.17
C PRO A 53 -11.48 -15.25 11.46
N GLY A 54 -12.32 -14.23 11.61
CA GLY A 54 -13.76 -14.40 11.73
C GLY A 54 -14.37 -14.92 10.43
N ASN A 55 -15.62 -15.37 10.51
CA ASN A 55 -16.41 -15.68 9.32
C ASN A 55 -17.35 -14.50 9.04
N PRO A 56 -17.20 -13.78 7.90
CA PRO A 56 -18.08 -12.67 7.54
C PRO A 56 -19.53 -13.13 7.27
N GLY A 57 -19.78 -14.43 7.19
CA GLY A 57 -21.10 -15.01 6.99
C GLY A 57 -21.47 -15.14 5.52
N PRO A 58 -22.76 -15.39 5.21
CA PRO A 58 -23.21 -15.55 3.84
C PRO A 58 -23.11 -14.25 3.03
N PRO A 59 -23.11 -14.33 1.69
CA PRO A 59 -23.17 -13.17 0.81
C PRO A 59 -24.33 -12.24 1.17
N GLU A 60 -24.09 -10.94 1.07
CA GLU A 60 -25.07 -9.91 1.42
C GLU A 60 -26.08 -9.65 0.31
N ASP A 61 -27.08 -8.81 0.60
CA ASP A 61 -28.07 -8.36 -0.38
C ASP A 61 -27.36 -7.78 -1.62
N GLN A 62 -27.53 -8.46 -2.75
CA GLN A 62 -26.87 -8.12 -4.01
C GLN A 62 -27.34 -6.77 -4.57
N ALA A 63 -28.50 -6.25 -4.18
CA ALA A 63 -28.93 -4.93 -4.61
C ALA A 63 -28.17 -3.83 -3.86
N ALA A 64 -27.99 -4.00 -2.54
CA ALA A 64 -27.34 -3.03 -1.67
C ALA A 64 -25.84 -2.86 -1.97
N MET A 65 -25.17 -3.89 -2.51
CA MET A 65 -23.73 -3.82 -2.81
C MET A 65 -23.33 -2.74 -3.82
N TYR A 66 -24.32 -2.22 -4.57
CA TYR A 66 -24.12 -1.17 -5.55
C TYR A 66 -24.31 0.25 -5.00
N ASP A 67 -24.84 0.39 -3.78
CA ASP A 67 -25.22 1.70 -3.21
C ASP A 67 -24.00 2.45 -2.63
N PRO A 68 -23.88 3.77 -2.86
CA PRO A 68 -22.81 4.59 -2.29
C PRO A 68 -22.66 4.41 -0.78
N GLY A 69 -21.42 4.20 -0.33
CA GLY A 69 -21.11 4.01 1.09
C GLY A 69 -21.42 2.63 1.67
N TRP A 70 -22.04 1.72 0.91
CA TRP A 70 -22.23 0.34 1.34
C TRP A 70 -20.88 -0.37 1.57
N LEU A 71 -20.74 -1.14 2.64
CA LEU A 71 -19.53 -1.88 2.97
C LEU A 71 -19.85 -3.36 3.20
N PRO A 72 -19.01 -4.28 2.70
CA PRO A 72 -19.20 -5.69 2.94
C PRO A 72 -18.99 -6.01 4.42
N ARG A 73 -19.69 -7.03 4.94
CA ARG A 73 -19.43 -7.59 6.29
C ARG A 73 -17.95 -7.85 6.61
N ALA A 74 -17.16 -8.22 5.60
CA ALA A 74 -15.72 -8.41 5.74
C ALA A 74 -15.01 -7.16 6.30
N ALA A 75 -15.47 -5.94 5.99
CA ALA A 75 -14.91 -4.69 6.53
C ALA A 75 -15.08 -4.55 8.05
N PHE A 76 -15.97 -5.34 8.64
CA PHE A 76 -16.26 -5.35 10.08
C PHE A 76 -15.91 -6.69 10.73
N THR A 77 -15.21 -7.58 10.01
CA THR A 77 -14.87 -8.93 10.46
C THR A 77 -13.38 -9.02 10.75
N THR A 78 -13.04 -9.53 11.93
CA THR A 78 -11.64 -9.75 12.32
C THR A 78 -10.90 -10.61 11.32
N GLY A 79 -9.69 -10.19 10.98
CA GLY A 79 -8.80 -10.91 10.07
C GLY A 79 -9.03 -10.62 8.58
N TYR A 80 -9.76 -9.55 8.29
CA TYR A 80 -9.85 -8.96 6.96
C TYR A 80 -9.34 -7.52 7.00
N VAL A 81 -8.86 -7.08 5.85
CA VAL A 81 -8.53 -5.68 5.58
C VAL A 81 -9.28 -5.27 4.32
N CYS A 82 -10.09 -4.23 4.44
CA CYS A 82 -10.89 -3.72 3.33
C CYS A 82 -10.47 -2.32 2.94
N TYR A 83 -10.54 -2.05 1.64
CA TYR A 83 -10.17 -0.80 1.02
C TYR A 83 -11.39 -0.21 0.32
N ALA A 84 -11.85 0.96 0.77
CA ALA A 84 -12.83 1.76 0.03
C ALA A 84 -12.08 2.74 -0.88
N LEU A 85 -12.21 2.56 -2.19
CA LEU A 85 -11.52 3.36 -3.20
C LEU A 85 -12.48 4.41 -3.75
N GLY A 86 -12.06 5.67 -3.74
CA GLY A 86 -12.75 6.76 -4.40
C GLY A 86 -12.70 6.63 -5.93
N PRO A 87 -13.50 7.42 -6.66
CA PRO A 87 -13.54 7.34 -8.13
C PRO A 87 -12.16 7.58 -8.75
N GLY A 88 -11.78 6.75 -9.72
CA GLY A 88 -10.49 6.83 -10.41
C GLY A 88 -9.28 6.36 -9.59
N VAL A 89 -9.50 5.73 -8.43
CA VAL A 89 -8.49 4.94 -7.72
C VAL A 89 -8.74 3.45 -7.98
N SER A 90 -7.70 2.71 -8.37
CA SER A 90 -7.80 1.28 -8.66
C SER A 90 -6.68 0.50 -7.98
N PHE A 91 -6.93 -0.77 -7.69
CA PHE A 91 -5.86 -1.72 -7.40
C PHE A 91 -4.96 -1.90 -8.63
N SER A 92 -3.65 -1.94 -8.40
CA SER A 92 -2.62 -2.08 -9.43
C SER A 92 -2.00 -3.47 -9.38
N SER A 93 -1.42 -3.85 -8.24
CA SER A 93 -0.65 -5.09 -8.12
C SER A 93 -0.36 -5.49 -6.68
N GLY A 94 0.16 -6.71 -6.51
CA GLY A 94 0.68 -7.23 -5.25
C GLY A 94 -0.29 -8.15 -4.52
N GLY A 95 -0.07 -8.32 -3.22
CA GLY A 95 -0.77 -9.31 -2.40
C GLY A 95 -0.19 -10.72 -2.52
N LEU A 96 -0.37 -11.51 -1.46
CA LEU A 96 -0.03 -12.94 -1.43
C LEU A 96 -1.18 -13.80 -1.92
N ARG A 97 -2.41 -13.29 -1.82
CA ARG A 97 -3.64 -14.00 -2.19
C ARG A 97 -4.56 -13.06 -2.98
N PRO A 98 -5.42 -13.60 -3.85
CA PRO A 98 -6.49 -12.83 -4.46
C PRO A 98 -7.38 -12.13 -3.42
N PRO A 99 -8.06 -11.02 -3.78
CA PRO A 99 -9.05 -10.42 -2.91
C PRO A 99 -10.11 -11.44 -2.51
N TYR A 100 -10.54 -11.40 -1.25
CA TYR A 100 -11.73 -12.08 -0.77
C TYR A 100 -12.97 -11.65 -1.56
N GLY A 101 -13.05 -10.37 -1.90
CA GLY A 101 -14.05 -9.86 -2.81
C GLY A 101 -13.74 -8.46 -3.31
N HIS A 102 -14.39 -8.12 -4.41
CA HIS A 102 -14.29 -6.83 -5.09
C HIS A 102 -15.69 -6.42 -5.54
N TRP A 103 -16.12 -5.23 -5.13
CA TRP A 103 -17.43 -4.69 -5.40
C TRP A 103 -17.30 -3.29 -5.99
N GLN A 104 -17.84 -3.10 -7.19
CA GLN A 104 -17.97 -1.80 -7.84
C GLN A 104 -19.34 -1.21 -7.49
N ARG A 105 -19.35 0.04 -7.02
CA ARG A 105 -20.58 0.79 -6.70
C ARG A 105 -20.99 1.69 -7.88
N ARG A 106 -22.24 2.19 -7.84
CA ARG A 106 -22.83 3.03 -8.90
C ARG A 106 -22.19 4.42 -9.02
N ASP A 107 -21.55 4.91 -7.98
CA ASP A 107 -20.86 6.21 -7.92
C ASP A 107 -19.38 6.10 -8.32
N ASP A 108 -19.01 5.06 -9.07
CA ASP A 108 -17.64 4.72 -9.46
C ASP A 108 -16.67 4.43 -8.31
N THR A 109 -17.15 4.41 -7.06
CA THR A 109 -16.36 3.94 -5.92
C THR A 109 -16.28 2.43 -5.89
N GLN A 110 -15.25 1.90 -5.23
CA GLN A 110 -15.01 0.46 -5.13
C GLN A 110 -14.78 0.05 -3.69
N VAL A 111 -15.09 -1.19 -3.36
CA VAL A 111 -14.60 -1.85 -2.16
C VAL A 111 -13.86 -3.11 -2.54
N MET A 112 -12.69 -3.30 -1.96
CA MET A 112 -11.91 -4.54 -2.13
C MET A 112 -11.47 -5.02 -0.77
N CYS A 113 -11.68 -6.30 -0.47
CA CYS A 113 -11.30 -6.90 0.80
C CYS A 113 -10.31 -8.03 0.57
N TRP A 114 -9.35 -8.17 1.47
CA TRP A 114 -8.42 -9.29 1.54
C TRP A 114 -8.47 -9.92 2.92
N HIS A 115 -8.12 -11.21 2.99
CA HIS A 115 -7.66 -11.77 4.25
C HIS A 115 -6.42 -11.01 4.70
N TYR A 116 -6.38 -10.65 5.98
CA TYR A 116 -5.18 -10.09 6.61
C TYR A 116 -3.98 -11.04 6.44
N TRP A 117 -2.78 -10.48 6.53
CA TRP A 117 -1.51 -11.12 6.15
C TRP A 117 -1.28 -11.16 4.64
N GLN A 118 -1.05 -9.98 4.05
CA GLN A 118 -0.67 -9.80 2.64
C GLN A 118 0.73 -9.22 2.52
N SER A 119 1.38 -9.49 1.38
CA SER A 119 2.46 -8.66 0.88
C SER A 119 1.89 -7.30 0.45
N THR A 120 2.76 -6.40 -0.01
CA THR A 120 2.34 -5.07 -0.44
C THR A 120 1.19 -5.14 -1.44
N LEU A 121 0.09 -4.47 -1.14
CA LEU A 121 -1.03 -4.17 -2.02
C LEU A 121 -0.85 -2.75 -2.55
N GLN A 122 -0.82 -2.58 -3.86
CA GLN A 122 -0.64 -1.28 -4.50
C GLN A 122 -1.95 -0.78 -5.10
N PHE A 123 -2.23 0.49 -4.85
CA PHE A 123 -3.34 1.25 -5.43
C PHE A 123 -2.80 2.46 -6.15
N VAL A 124 -3.40 2.81 -7.28
CA VAL A 124 -2.98 3.91 -8.15
C VAL A 124 -4.17 4.79 -8.49
N GLY A 125 -3.89 6.07 -8.68
CA GLY A 125 -4.81 7.06 -9.22
C GLY A 125 -4.01 8.13 -9.94
N ALA A 126 -4.65 9.05 -10.66
CA ALA A 126 -3.90 10.04 -11.41
C ALA A 126 -3.06 10.93 -10.46
N GLY A 127 -1.73 10.87 -10.65
CA GLY A 127 -0.75 11.59 -9.84
C GLY A 127 -0.50 11.00 -8.45
N MET A 128 -1.00 9.79 -8.13
CA MET A 128 -0.81 9.17 -6.82
C MET A 128 -0.56 7.67 -6.87
N THR A 129 0.17 7.18 -5.86
CA THR A 129 0.29 5.76 -5.54
C THR A 129 0.12 5.58 -4.04
N VAL A 130 -0.61 4.56 -3.63
CA VAL A 130 -0.72 4.13 -2.23
C VAL A 130 -0.31 2.67 -2.16
N ASN A 131 0.71 2.39 -1.36
CA ASN A 131 1.11 1.03 -1.03
C ASN A 131 0.64 0.75 0.40
N SER A 132 -0.08 -0.35 0.57
CA SER A 132 -0.51 -0.84 1.87
C SER A 132 0.07 -2.22 2.10
N TYR A 133 0.62 -2.43 3.28
CA TYR A 133 1.24 -3.69 3.67
C TYR A 133 0.57 -4.16 4.98
N PRO A 134 -0.51 -4.96 4.89
CA PRO A 134 -1.23 -5.45 6.05
C PRO A 134 -0.73 -6.83 6.48
N ALA A 135 0.37 -6.84 7.25
CA ALA A 135 0.97 -8.05 7.82
C ALA A 135 1.84 -7.71 9.03
N HIS A 136 2.35 -8.73 9.73
CA HIS A 136 3.23 -8.56 10.89
C HIS A 136 2.61 -7.68 11.98
N CYS A 137 1.34 -7.96 12.30
CA CYS A 137 0.59 -7.32 13.37
C CYS A 137 0.37 -5.80 13.24
N THR A 138 0.50 -5.27 12.03
CA THR A 138 0.31 -3.86 11.70
C THR A 138 -0.14 -3.70 10.25
N VAL A 139 -0.61 -2.51 9.91
CA VAL A 139 -0.80 -2.09 8.53
C VAL A 139 0.09 -0.89 8.29
N TRP A 140 1.14 -1.11 7.50
CA TRP A 140 1.97 -0.01 7.02
C TRP A 140 1.37 0.57 5.76
N ILE A 141 1.34 1.90 5.65
CA ILE A 141 0.85 2.61 4.48
C ILE A 141 1.89 3.64 4.06
N LEU A 142 2.21 3.66 2.77
CA LEU A 142 3.04 4.67 2.11
C LEU A 142 2.24 5.27 0.96
N THR A 143 2.07 6.58 0.97
CA THR A 143 1.55 7.32 -0.18
C THR A 143 2.68 8.04 -0.91
N LYS A 144 2.48 8.23 -2.21
CA LYS A 144 3.26 9.12 -3.06
C LYS A 144 2.31 9.95 -3.91
N GLY A 145 2.68 11.22 -4.11
CA GLY A 145 1.89 12.20 -4.84
C GLY A 145 1.01 13.05 -3.91
N SER A 146 1.02 14.36 -4.12
CA SER A 146 0.29 15.34 -3.29
C SER A 146 -1.23 15.19 -3.32
N THR A 147 -1.79 14.45 -4.28
CA THR A 147 -3.22 14.17 -4.40
C THR A 147 -3.67 12.95 -3.61
N ALA A 148 -2.74 12.14 -3.08
CA ALA A 148 -3.10 10.96 -2.30
C ALA A 148 -3.77 11.37 -0.98
N ARG A 149 -4.94 10.80 -0.69
CA ARG A 149 -5.61 10.91 0.61
C ARG A 149 -5.94 9.52 1.13
N VAL A 150 -5.62 9.29 2.39
CA VAL A 150 -5.89 8.02 3.06
C VAL A 150 -6.46 8.28 4.45
N ARG A 151 -7.57 7.62 4.76
CA ARG A 151 -8.19 7.54 6.08
C ARG A 151 -8.20 6.10 6.51
N VAL A 152 -7.67 5.85 7.69
CA VAL A 152 -7.67 4.55 8.34
C VAL A 152 -8.72 4.57 9.44
N GLU A 153 -9.73 3.72 9.26
CA GLU A 153 -10.72 3.44 10.30
C GLU A 153 -10.31 2.13 10.98
N GLY A 154 -9.86 2.23 12.23
CA GLY A 154 -9.65 1.04 13.05
C GLY A 154 -11.00 0.45 13.47
N VAL A 155 -11.03 -0.85 13.79
CA VAL A 155 -12.15 -1.43 14.53
C VAL A 155 -11.95 -1.12 16.03
N ASN A 156 -13.05 -0.99 16.76
CA ASN A 156 -13.15 -0.64 18.20
C ASN A 156 -13.14 0.86 18.57
N GLY A 157 -13.80 1.72 17.78
CA GLY A 157 -14.11 3.09 18.21
C GLY A 157 -12.90 4.03 18.35
N ALA A 158 -11.72 3.61 17.88
CA ALA A 158 -10.59 4.50 17.70
C ALA A 158 -10.97 5.59 16.70
N GLN A 159 -10.61 6.84 16.99
CA GLN A 159 -10.85 7.95 16.08
C GLN A 159 -10.17 7.66 14.73
N PRO A 160 -10.83 7.96 13.60
CA PRO A 160 -10.23 7.79 12.29
C PRO A 160 -8.88 8.52 12.23
N GLN A 161 -7.87 7.84 11.69
CA GLN A 161 -6.55 8.41 11.52
C GLN A 161 -6.37 8.79 10.06
N TYR A 162 -6.03 10.05 9.82
CA TYR A 162 -5.68 10.55 8.50
C TYR A 162 -4.17 10.50 8.34
N LEU A 163 -3.72 10.04 7.18
CA LEU A 163 -2.31 10.25 6.83
C LEU A 163 -2.10 11.77 6.62
N PRO A 164 -0.98 12.33 7.09
CA PRO A 164 -0.63 13.73 6.79
C PRO A 164 -0.61 13.99 5.29
N GLU A 165 -0.84 15.23 4.88
CA GLU A 165 -0.71 15.59 3.47
C GLU A 165 0.77 15.80 3.08
N GLY A 166 1.15 15.37 1.89
CA GLY A 166 2.51 15.54 1.39
C GLY A 166 2.79 14.73 0.12
N ASN A 167 3.96 14.95 -0.48
CA ASN A 167 4.38 14.23 -1.69
C ASN A 167 4.79 12.78 -1.41
N LYS A 168 5.17 12.47 -0.17
CA LYS A 168 5.52 11.14 0.30
C LYS A 168 5.27 11.10 1.81
N VAL A 169 4.30 10.31 2.25
CA VAL A 169 3.99 10.15 3.68
C VAL A 169 3.82 8.68 3.99
N GLU A 170 4.25 8.27 5.19
CA GLU A 170 4.14 6.89 5.65
C GLU A 170 3.69 6.82 7.11
N GLY A 171 3.04 5.71 7.47
CA GLY A 171 2.55 5.47 8.82
C GLY A 171 2.25 4.00 9.08
N CYS A 172 2.27 3.63 10.35
CA CYS A 172 1.92 2.30 10.84
C CYS A 172 0.60 2.38 11.61
N TYR A 173 -0.35 1.52 11.27
CA TYR A 173 -1.71 1.54 11.78
C TYR A 173 -2.10 0.16 12.35
N GLY A 174 -3.04 0.15 13.29
CA GLY A 174 -3.46 -1.07 13.98
C GLY A 174 -2.44 -1.61 14.99
N SER A 175 -2.75 -2.74 15.62
CA SER A 175 -1.86 -3.42 16.58
C SER A 175 -2.07 -4.94 16.56
N TYR A 176 -1.21 -5.71 17.22
CA TYR A 176 -1.33 -7.17 17.27
C TYR A 176 -2.60 -7.69 17.98
N GLN A 177 -3.20 -6.90 18.86
CA GLN A 177 -4.48 -7.21 19.52
C GLN A 177 -5.67 -6.78 18.65
N ASN A 178 -5.40 -5.90 17.69
CA ASN A 178 -6.37 -5.20 16.88
C ASN A 178 -5.84 -5.15 15.43
N THR A 179 -5.61 -6.33 14.84
CA THR A 179 -5.26 -6.44 13.39
C THR A 179 -6.43 -6.05 12.49
N ASP A 180 -7.53 -5.63 13.11
CA ASP A 180 -8.75 -5.10 12.54
C ASP A 180 -8.54 -3.66 12.09
N VAL A 181 -7.70 -3.46 11.07
CA VAL A 181 -7.86 -2.28 10.23
C VAL A 181 -9.04 -2.58 9.31
N GLY A 182 -10.24 -2.32 9.84
CA GLY A 182 -11.50 -2.73 9.23
C GLY A 182 -11.72 -2.05 7.88
N LEU A 183 -11.43 -0.75 7.79
CA LEU A 183 -11.57 0.00 6.55
C LEU A 183 -10.44 1.00 6.33
N ILE A 184 -9.84 0.96 5.15
CA ILE A 184 -8.89 1.94 4.65
C ILE A 184 -9.55 2.64 3.47
N SER A 185 -9.90 3.91 3.64
CA SER A 185 -10.42 4.72 2.53
C SER A 185 -9.27 5.38 1.80
N ILE A 186 -9.24 5.27 0.47
CA ILE A 186 -8.24 5.88 -0.41
C ILE A 186 -8.97 6.72 -1.45
N TRP A 187 -8.66 8.01 -1.53
CA TRP A 187 -9.25 8.90 -2.53
C TRP A 187 -8.24 9.94 -3.00
N ARG A 188 -8.65 10.69 -4.02
CA ARG A 188 -7.91 11.83 -4.54
C ARG A 188 -8.41 13.10 -3.86
N GLY A 189 -7.50 13.86 -3.27
CA GLY A 189 -7.76 15.21 -2.75
C GLY A 189 -7.79 16.27 -3.83
#